data_AF-A0A954X517-F1
#
_entry.id   AF-A0A954X517-F1
#
_cell.length_a   1.000
_cell.length_b   1.000
_cell.length_c   1.000
_cell.angle_alpha   90.00
_cell.angle_beta   90.00
_cell.angle_gamma   90.00
#
_symmetry.space_group_name_H-M   'P 1'
#
loop_
_entity.id
_entity.type
_entity.pdbx_description
1 polymer ?
#
loop_
_entity_poly.entity_id
_entity_poly.type
_entity_poly.pdbx_seq_one_letter_code
_entity_poly.pdbx_strand_id
1 'polypeptide(L)'
;MKTATQTQGTMTVAASVAPEDLRCGDFVAVLSEVIELPSFLWFGSLPFEQDEPMRTRFLPTDAGTPLKVRAICLPFVFVESPSKDCQTLDVRRVQLARLSPSYAQNVWTRQRKQLKKRSNQSQQSS
;
A
#
# COMPACT_ATOMS: atom_id res chain seq x y z
N MET A 1 -39.41 24.22 -10.03
CA MET A 1 -38.30 23.35 -10.45
C MET A 1 -37.21 23.43 -9.39
N LYS A 2 -36.92 22.34 -8.67
CA LYS A 2 -35.78 22.27 -7.72
C LYS A 2 -34.63 21.60 -8.47
N THR A 3 -33.61 22.37 -8.84
CA THR A 3 -32.42 21.84 -9.50
C THR A 3 -31.59 21.11 -8.45
N ALA A 4 -31.43 19.80 -8.60
CA ALA A 4 -30.54 19.01 -7.75
C ALA A 4 -29.10 19.44 -8.07
N THR A 5 -28.44 20.12 -7.12
CA THR A 5 -27.03 20.44 -7.20
C THR A 5 -26.24 19.13 -7.22
N GLN A 6 -25.71 18.79 -8.39
CA GLN A 6 -24.86 17.62 -8.60
C GLN A 6 -23.59 17.83 -7.77
N THR A 7 -23.42 17.04 -6.70
CA THR A 7 -22.23 17.10 -5.85
C THR A 7 -21.02 16.69 -6.69
N GLN A 8 -20.24 17.66 -7.15
CA GLN A 8 -18.95 17.39 -7.78
C GLN A 8 -18.06 16.67 -6.78
N GLY A 9 -17.61 15.47 -7.12
CA GLY A 9 -16.70 14.70 -6.29
C GLY A 9 -15.38 15.43 -6.15
N THR A 10 -15.07 15.95 -4.96
CA THR A 10 -13.78 16.56 -4.67
C THR A 10 -12.68 15.50 -4.83
N MET A 11 -11.85 15.64 -5.85
CA MET A 11 -10.69 14.77 -6.04
C MET A 11 -9.59 15.21 -5.06
N THR A 12 -9.17 14.30 -4.19
CA THR A 12 -8.04 14.53 -3.28
C THR A 12 -6.85 13.72 -3.77
N VAL A 13 -5.74 14.38 -4.06
CA VAL A 13 -4.49 13.72 -4.42
C VAL A 13 -3.86 13.12 -3.17
N ALA A 14 -3.51 11.83 -3.22
CA ALA A 14 -2.73 11.20 -2.17
C ALA A 14 -1.26 11.62 -2.32
N ALA A 15 -0.67 12.15 -1.24
CA ALA A 15 0.71 12.61 -1.23
C ALA A 15 1.63 11.57 -0.60
N SER A 16 2.87 11.47 -1.10
CA SER A 16 3.94 10.73 -0.42
C SER A 16 4.12 11.29 0.98
N VAL A 17 4.28 10.41 1.96
CA VAL A 17 4.50 10.80 3.37
C VAL A 17 5.90 10.39 3.80
N ALA A 18 6.60 11.29 4.49
CA ALA A 18 7.90 10.99 5.07
C ALA A 18 7.73 10.05 6.27
N PRO A 19 8.70 9.14 6.54
CA PRO A 19 8.62 8.22 7.68
C PRO A 19 8.35 8.91 9.03
N GLU A 20 8.97 10.04 9.29
CA GLU A 20 8.84 10.86 10.50
C GLU A 20 7.45 11.51 10.66
N ASP A 21 6.71 11.68 9.56
CA ASP A 21 5.37 12.28 9.58
C ASP A 21 4.27 11.26 9.83
N LEU A 22 4.59 9.96 9.83
CA LEU A 22 3.62 8.88 10.05
C LEU A 22 3.04 8.91 11.46
N ARG A 23 1.73 8.65 11.58
CA ARG A 23 1.04 8.56 12.87
C ARG A 23 0.25 7.27 12.96
N CYS A 24 0.17 6.70 14.16
CA CYS A 24 -0.74 5.59 14.42
C CYS A 24 -2.18 6.01 14.12
N GLY A 25 -2.91 5.16 13.41
CA GLY A 25 -4.26 5.45 12.93
C GLY A 25 -4.33 6.00 11.51
N ASP A 26 -3.20 6.46 10.93
CA ASP A 26 -3.15 6.83 9.52
C ASP A 26 -3.53 5.66 8.62
N PHE A 27 -4.16 5.98 7.50
CA PHE A 27 -4.29 5.06 6.38
C PHE A 27 -3.26 5.42 5.32
N VAL A 28 -2.42 4.45 4.97
CA VAL A 28 -1.37 4.59 3.96
C VAL A 28 -1.56 3.55 2.86
N ALA A 29 -0.99 3.78 1.69
CA ALA A 29 -0.83 2.78 0.66
C ALA A 29 0.61 2.75 0.18
N VAL A 30 1.09 1.57 -0.24
CA VAL A 30 2.41 1.45 -0.86
C VAL A 30 2.35 2.00 -2.28
N LEU A 31 3.21 2.96 -2.59
CA LEU A 31 3.38 3.54 -3.92
C LEU A 31 4.42 2.80 -4.75
N SER A 32 5.51 2.39 -4.10
CA SER A 32 6.56 1.61 -4.72
C SER A 32 7.40 0.92 -3.66
N GLU A 33 8.10 -0.13 -4.07
CA GLU A 33 9.05 -0.86 -3.26
C GLU A 33 10.39 -0.97 -3.98
N VAL A 34 11.47 -0.95 -3.20
CA VAL A 34 12.84 -1.17 -3.63
C VAL A 34 13.29 -2.55 -3.16
N ILE A 35 13.71 -3.35 -4.13
CA ILE A 35 14.40 -4.62 -3.89
C ILE A 35 15.84 -4.52 -4.36
N GLU A 36 16.71 -5.23 -3.66
CA GLU A 36 18.10 -5.45 -4.05
C GLU A 36 18.19 -6.83 -4.67
N LEU A 37 18.73 -6.89 -5.88
CA LEU A 37 18.89 -8.10 -6.66
C LEU A 37 20.33 -8.13 -7.21
N PRO A 38 20.96 -9.31 -7.30
CA PRO A 38 22.31 -9.41 -7.86
C PRO A 38 22.39 -8.88 -9.30
N SER A 39 23.48 -8.19 -9.65
CA SER A 39 23.67 -7.59 -10.98
C SER A 39 23.61 -8.62 -12.12
N PHE A 40 24.05 -9.87 -11.89
CA PHE A 40 24.01 -10.94 -12.90
C PHE A 40 22.60 -11.30 -13.40
N LEU A 41 21.52 -10.90 -12.71
CA LEU A 41 20.14 -11.08 -13.18
C LEU A 41 19.78 -10.16 -14.35
N TRP A 42 20.56 -9.09 -14.57
CA TRP A 42 20.41 -8.22 -15.72
C TRP A 42 21.33 -8.70 -16.84
N PHE A 43 20.78 -9.46 -17.78
CA PHE A 43 21.50 -9.91 -18.98
C PHE A 43 21.97 -8.71 -19.82
N GLY A 44 23.28 -8.56 -19.98
CA GLY A 44 23.88 -7.54 -20.85
C GLY A 44 25.32 -7.22 -20.47
N SER A 45 26.05 -6.54 -21.35
CA SER A 45 27.38 -5.99 -21.07
C SER A 45 27.29 -4.74 -20.18
N LEU A 46 26.62 -4.88 -19.04
CA LEU A 46 26.60 -3.80 -18.06
C LEU A 46 28.01 -3.68 -17.45
N PRO A 47 28.52 -2.45 -17.24
CA PRO A 47 29.88 -2.23 -16.74
C PRO A 47 30.01 -2.48 -15.22
N PHE A 48 29.13 -3.28 -14.63
CA PHE A 48 29.11 -3.54 -13.19
C PHE A 48 29.88 -4.81 -12.87
N GLU A 49 30.55 -4.82 -11.72
CA GLU A 49 31.09 -6.07 -11.18
C GLU A 49 29.93 -7.05 -10.93
N GLN A 50 30.16 -8.33 -11.23
CA GLN A 50 29.10 -9.37 -11.24
C GLN A 50 28.46 -9.62 -9.86
N ASP A 51 28.98 -8.98 -8.81
CA ASP A 51 28.55 -9.13 -7.41
C ASP A 51 27.98 -7.84 -6.77
N GLU A 52 27.82 -6.73 -7.53
CA GLU A 52 27.22 -5.51 -6.98
C GLU A 52 25.68 -5.62 -6.91
N PRO A 53 25.03 -5.39 -5.75
CA PRO A 53 23.58 -5.42 -5.64
C PRO A 53 22.95 -4.24 -6.39
N MET A 54 22.08 -4.53 -7.35
CA MET A 54 21.30 -3.54 -8.08
C MET A 54 19.97 -3.26 -7.38
N ARG A 55 19.71 -1.98 -7.10
CA ARG A 55 18.44 -1.51 -6.55
C ARG A 55 17.43 -1.28 -7.66
N THR A 56 16.34 -2.05 -7.62
CA THR A 56 15.22 -1.92 -8.56
C THR A 56 13.97 -1.48 -7.83
N ARG A 57 13.34 -0.42 -8.36
CA ARG A 57 12.04 0.06 -7.88
C ARG A 57 10.92 -0.59 -8.70
N PHE A 58 9.92 -1.14 -8.02
CA PHE A 58 8.74 -1.71 -8.67
C PHE A 58 7.45 -1.30 -7.95
N LEU A 59 6.33 -1.51 -8.63
CA LEU A 59 4.98 -1.33 -8.07
C LEU A 59 4.48 -2.70 -7.59
N PRO A 60 4.23 -2.92 -6.30
CA PRO A 60 3.77 -4.21 -5.81
C PRO A 60 2.32 -4.49 -6.26
N THR A 61 1.95 -5.77 -6.35
CA THR A 61 0.64 -6.20 -6.85
C THR A 61 -0.53 -5.69 -6.00
N ASP A 62 -0.29 -5.48 -4.71
CA ASP A 62 -1.26 -4.94 -3.75
C ASP A 62 -1.18 -3.42 -3.59
N ALA A 63 -0.41 -2.73 -4.45
CA ALA A 63 -0.31 -1.27 -4.45
C ALA A 63 -1.70 -0.61 -4.49
N GLY A 64 -1.84 0.47 -3.72
CA GLY A 64 -3.12 1.16 -3.55
C GLY A 64 -4.08 0.53 -2.53
N THR A 65 -3.78 -0.65 -1.99
CA THR A 65 -4.55 -1.21 -0.87
C THR A 65 -4.37 -0.33 0.38
N PRO A 66 -5.45 0.16 1.01
CA PRO A 66 -5.33 0.94 2.24
C PRO A 66 -4.85 0.05 3.40
N LEU A 67 -3.73 0.43 4.01
CA LEU A 67 -3.14 -0.19 5.19
C LEU A 67 -3.28 0.77 6.37
N LYS A 68 -3.72 0.27 7.52
CA LYS A 68 -3.86 1.08 8.73
C LYS A 68 -2.60 0.98 9.58
N VAL A 69 -1.99 2.11 9.92
CA VAL A 69 -0.81 2.15 10.80
C VAL A 69 -1.23 1.84 12.23
N ARG A 70 -0.59 0.83 12.83
CA ARG A 70 -0.89 0.32 14.18
C ARG A 70 0.19 0.64 15.19
N ALA A 71 1.46 0.54 14.81
CA ALA A 71 2.60 0.92 15.63
C ALA A 71 3.77 1.38 14.75
N ILE A 72 4.65 2.21 15.31
CA ILE A 72 5.79 2.78 14.60
C ILE A 72 7.03 2.65 15.49
N CYS A 73 8.10 2.09 14.93
CA CYS A 73 9.46 2.09 15.46
C CYS A 73 10.40 2.27 14.27
N LEU A 74 10.64 3.53 13.87
CA LEU A 74 11.35 3.81 12.63
C LEU A 74 12.70 3.08 12.56
N PRO A 75 13.03 2.44 11.42
CA PRO A 75 12.33 2.50 10.12
C PRO A 75 11.16 1.51 9.94
N PHE A 76 10.79 0.77 10.98
CA PHE A 76 9.79 -0.28 10.93
C PHE A 76 8.39 0.24 11.29
N VAL A 77 7.42 -0.01 10.42
CA VAL A 77 6.03 0.44 10.59
C VAL A 77 5.12 -0.78 10.54
N PHE A 78 4.43 -1.04 11.65
CA PHE A 78 3.47 -2.12 11.76
C PHE A 78 2.11 -1.67 11.23
N VAL A 79 1.58 -2.39 10.25
CA VAL A 79 0.34 -2.06 9.56
C VAL A 79 -0.61 -3.25 9.49
N GLU A 80 -1.90 -2.95 9.41
CA GLU A 80 -2.98 -3.92 9.22
C GLU A 80 -3.69 -3.68 7.89
N SER A 81 -4.02 -4.74 7.18
CA SER A 81 -4.79 -4.70 5.94
C SER A 81 -6.31 -4.85 6.20
N PRO A 82 -7.16 -4.62 5.19
CA PRO A 82 -8.60 -4.85 5.31
C PRO A 82 -8.96 -6.32 5.58
N SER A 83 -8.11 -7.28 5.20
CA SER A 83 -8.27 -8.70 5.54
C SER A 83 -7.94 -9.03 7.00
N LYS A 84 -7.47 -8.04 7.78
CA LYS A 84 -6.90 -8.18 9.13
C LYS A 84 -5.53 -8.86 9.16
N ASP A 85 -4.90 -9.02 8.01
CA ASP A 85 -3.51 -9.47 7.97
C ASP A 85 -2.63 -8.32 8.45
N CYS A 86 -1.64 -8.67 9.26
CA CYS A 86 -0.70 -7.71 9.80
C CYS A 86 0.67 -7.93 9.16
N GLN A 87 1.37 -6.84 8.84
CA GLN A 87 2.72 -6.89 8.34
C GLN A 87 3.55 -5.73 8.87
N THR A 88 4.88 -5.89 8.85
CA THR A 88 5.82 -4.81 9.17
C THR A 88 6.46 -4.33 7.88
N LEU A 89 6.33 -3.04 7.61
CA LEU A 89 6.96 -2.38 6.48
C LEU A 89 8.29 -1.76 6.92
N ASP A 90 9.36 -2.00 6.16
CA ASP A 90 10.60 -1.23 6.26
C ASP A 90 10.50 -0.02 5.32
N VAL A 91 10.28 1.17 5.89
CA VAL A 91 10.08 2.41 5.12
C VAL A 91 11.34 2.90 4.40
N ARG A 92 12.49 2.25 4.60
CA ARG A 92 13.68 2.47 3.76
C ARG A 92 13.54 1.78 2.39
N ARG A 93 12.69 0.76 2.31
CA ARG A 93 12.43 -0.03 1.09
C ARG A 93 11.12 0.36 0.44
N VAL A 94 10.12 0.81 1.19
CA VAL A 94 8.82 1.20 0.65
C VAL A 94 8.59 2.70 0.68
N GLN A 95 8.00 3.23 -0.39
CA GLN A 95 7.45 4.58 -0.41
C GLN A 95 5.95 4.52 -0.09
N LEU A 96 5.52 5.30 0.89
CA LEU A 96 4.12 5.34 1.33
C LEU A 96 3.43 6.62 0.89
N ALA A 97 2.17 6.51 0.48
CA ALA A 97 1.25 7.65 0.34
C ALA A 97 0.24 7.66 1.48
N ARG A 98 0.02 8.83 2.10
CA ARG A 98 -1.10 9.03 3.02
C ARG A 98 -2.39 9.17 2.22
N LEU A 99 -3.38 8.35 2.55
CA LEU A 99 -4.70 8.37 1.94
C LEU A 99 -5.61 9.35 2.67
N SER A 100 -6.56 9.97 1.94
CA SER A 100 -7.59 10.77 2.60
C SER A 100 -8.49 9.87 3.46
N PRO A 101 -8.94 10.32 4.65
CA PRO A 101 -9.75 9.50 5.53
C PRO A 101 -11.04 8.99 4.87
N SER A 102 -11.70 9.83 4.07
CA SER A 102 -12.94 9.49 3.36
C SER A 102 -12.72 8.39 2.32
N TYR A 103 -11.65 8.49 1.51
CA TYR A 103 -11.29 7.46 0.55
C TYR A 103 -10.95 6.14 1.26
N ALA A 104 -10.04 6.20 2.23
CA ALA A 104 -9.53 5.01 2.92
C ALA A 104 -10.65 4.24 3.61
N GLN A 105 -11.54 4.90 4.35
CA GLN A 105 -12.66 4.25 5.04
C GLN A 105 -13.64 3.59 4.06
N ASN A 106 -13.94 4.26 2.94
CA ASN A 106 -14.83 3.72 1.92
C ASN A 106 -14.27 2.45 1.27
N VAL A 107 -13.01 2.49 0.86
CA VAL A 107 -12.33 1.33 0.25
C VAL A 107 -12.17 0.20 1.26
N TRP A 108 -11.69 0.51 2.47
CA TRP A 108 -11.51 -0.46 3.56
C TRP A 108 -12.81 -1.21 3.87
N THR A 109 -13.92 -0.49 4.01
CA THR A 109 -15.23 -1.09 4.31
C THR A 109 -15.72 -1.98 3.16
N ARG A 110 -15.55 -1.53 1.90
CA ARG A 110 -15.95 -2.30 0.72
C ARG A 110 -15.14 -3.58 0.59
N GLN A 111 -13.82 -3.52 0.73
CA GLN A 111 -12.95 -4.70 0.67
C GLN A 111 -13.28 -5.71 1.77
N ARG A 112 -13.53 -5.25 3.01
CA ARG A 112 -13.97 -6.13 4.11
C ARG A 112 -15.26 -6.88 3.80
N LYS A 113 -16.24 -6.21 3.17
CA LYS A 113 -17.50 -6.86 2.76
C LYS A 113 -17.27 -7.91 1.67
N GLN A 114 -16.40 -7.62 0.69
CA GLN A 114 -16.07 -8.57 -0.37
C GLN A 114 -15.34 -9.81 0.15
N LEU A 115 -14.40 -9.63 1.09
CA LEU A 115 -13.68 -10.74 1.71
C LEU A 115 -14.62 -11.67 2.49
N LYS A 116 -15.57 -11.11 3.26
CA LYS A 116 -16.60 -11.90 3.94
C LYS A 116 -17.52 -12.66 2.97
N LYS A 117 -17.84 -12.07 1.80
CA LYS A 117 -18.65 -12.76 0.79
C LYS A 117 -17.90 -13.95 0.21
N ARG A 118 -16.60 -13.80 -0.07
CA ARG A 118 -15.74 -14.88 -0.60
C ARG A 118 -15.61 -16.04 0.40
N SER A 119 -15.39 -15.75 1.68
CA SER A 119 -15.28 -16.80 2.72
C SER A 119 -16.55 -17.64 2.86
N ASN A 120 -17.72 -17.01 2.76
CA ASN A 120 -19.00 -17.71 2.88
C ASN A 120 -19.31 -18.58 1.65
N GLN A 121 -18.87 -18.18 0.45
CA GLN A 121 -19.04 -18.98 -0.76
C GLN A 121 -18.12 -20.20 -0.80
N SER A 122 -16.88 -20.08 -0.32
CA SER A 122 -15.97 -21.23 -0.20
C SER A 122 -16.47 -22.28 0.79
N GLN A 123 -17.18 -21.88 1.85
CA GLN A 123 -17.78 -22.79 2.83
C GLN A 123 -19.06 -23.50 2.35
N GLN A 124 -19.68 -23.01 1.27
CA GLN A 124 -20.88 -23.63 0.67
C GLN A 124 -20.55 -24.58 -0.50
N SER A 125 -19.29 -24.59 -0.94
CA SER A 125 -18.81 -25.38 -2.09
C SER A 125 -17.94 -26.57 -1.67
N SER A 126 -17.88 -26.87 -0.37
CA SER A 126 -17.20 -28.00 0.27
C SER A 126 -18.23 -28.79 1.07
#